data_AF-A0A926UHT9-F1
#
_entry.id   AF-A0A926UHT9-F1
#
_cell.length_a   1.000
_cell.length_b   1.000
_cell.length_c   1.000
_cell.angle_alpha   90.00
_cell.angle_beta   90.00
_cell.angle_gamma   90.00
#
_symmetry.space_group_name_H-M   'P 1'
#
loop_
_entity.id
_entity.type
_entity.pdbx_description
1 polymer ?
#
loop_
_entity_poly.entity_id
_entity_poly.type
_entity_poly.pdbx_seq_one_letter_code
_entity_poly.pdbx_strand_id
1 'polypeptide(L)'
;MNQKSLQKRSLYRSEPVAYLLIEKLHLSPFSLGLLSIVLVAGLYLIAAWVSNTLWSKPGQVGLLQDWFPWFWILFINPVVSGYYLWSFQAIDHVVQELEASDVVETDQSEIDQIIFSFYHQKWRKLLALATAVGYSTFVFVTQSSLKNNWYGSGLLPNLAVTIATFAVVYTGAVLVLNLITNLRVLHRILQEKQLNINPLHPDRCGGLQPLSDYSLKTAYLAAVLGIMVGLIEYQFISQGVDRVYWFVHLIIPLHIALSIACFYGPLLAAHRGMRKAKEDLLHKIARQFQADYSQIHTSLTGDAEVLKKGSEKIKELRAFYTLTDEFPVWPFDVQTFRRFLLTVPSPLLPLLPKLIGILLKKWGIEIG
;
A
#
# COMPACT_ATOMS: atom_id res chain seq x y z
N MET A 1 14.68 2.53 -28.74
CA MET A 1 14.42 3.23 -27.45
C MET A 1 15.74 3.80 -26.95
N ASN A 2 15.82 5.12 -26.81
CA ASN A 2 17.05 5.84 -26.51
C ASN A 2 17.32 5.81 -25.00
N GLN A 3 18.43 5.23 -24.56
CA GLN A 3 18.80 4.98 -23.15
C GLN A 3 19.07 6.25 -22.31
N LYS A 4 18.81 7.45 -22.85
CA LYS A 4 19.17 8.75 -22.25
C LYS A 4 18.04 9.50 -21.54
N SER A 5 16.79 9.03 -21.53
CA SER A 5 15.65 9.76 -20.92
C SER A 5 15.17 9.24 -19.57
N LEU A 6 15.72 8.13 -19.05
CA LEU A 6 15.33 7.57 -17.75
C LEU A 6 16.41 7.85 -16.70
N GLN A 7 16.67 9.12 -16.41
CA GLN A 7 17.35 9.47 -15.17
C GLN A 7 16.38 9.15 -14.02
N LYS A 8 16.41 7.88 -13.57
CA LYS A 8 15.55 7.35 -12.52
C LYS A 8 15.54 8.34 -11.37
N ARG A 9 14.37 8.90 -11.04
CA ARG A 9 14.26 9.93 -9.99
C ARG A 9 14.82 9.31 -8.71
N SER A 10 15.96 9.81 -8.24
CA SER A 10 16.72 9.17 -7.16
C SER A 10 16.13 9.54 -5.80
N LEU A 11 14.85 9.25 -5.57
CA LEU A 11 14.10 9.66 -4.38
C LEU A 11 14.69 9.11 -3.09
N TYR A 12 15.28 7.92 -3.19
CA TYR A 12 16.00 7.26 -2.12
C TYR A 12 17.21 8.07 -1.63
N ARG A 13 17.77 9.01 -2.40
CA ARG A 13 18.87 9.89 -1.94
C ARG A 13 18.46 10.85 -0.83
N SER A 14 17.15 11.08 -0.66
CA SER A 14 16.64 11.87 0.46
C SER A 14 16.83 11.17 1.81
N GLU A 15 17.02 9.85 1.84
CA GLU A 15 17.11 9.04 3.05
C GLU A 15 18.42 8.20 3.06
N PRO A 16 19.31 8.40 4.05
CA PRO A 16 20.65 7.78 4.03
C PRO A 16 20.64 6.26 4.04
N VAL A 17 19.69 5.62 4.75
CA VAL A 17 19.61 4.16 4.81
C VAL A 17 19.19 3.60 3.45
N ALA A 18 18.16 4.18 2.83
CA ALA A 18 17.69 3.79 1.50
C ALA A 18 18.77 4.01 0.43
N TYR A 19 19.51 5.12 0.51
CA TYR A 19 20.66 5.40 -0.35
C TYR A 19 21.74 4.32 -0.27
N LEU A 20 22.13 3.92 0.95
CA LEU A 20 23.12 2.88 1.14
C LEU A 20 22.60 1.53 0.60
N LEU A 21 21.36 1.17 0.91
CA LEU A 21 20.79 -0.13 0.51
C LEU A 21 20.60 -0.25 -1.02
N ILE A 22 20.16 0.82 -1.69
CA ILE A 22 19.89 0.80 -3.13
C ILE A 22 21.17 1.07 -3.94
N GLU A 23 21.94 2.12 -3.63
CA GLU A 23 23.02 2.58 -4.51
C GLU A 23 24.39 1.97 -4.16
N LYS A 24 24.62 1.57 -2.90
CA LYS A 24 25.86 0.88 -2.51
C LYS A 24 25.70 -0.63 -2.53
N LEU A 25 24.62 -1.15 -1.95
CA LEU A 25 24.41 -2.59 -1.81
C LEU A 25 23.55 -3.21 -2.92
N HIS A 26 22.96 -2.40 -3.81
CA HIS A 26 22.17 -2.88 -4.95
C HIS A 26 21.03 -3.83 -4.54
N LEU A 27 20.46 -3.63 -3.35
CA LEU A 27 19.39 -4.50 -2.84
C LEU A 27 18.06 -4.17 -3.50
N SER A 28 17.40 -5.21 -3.99
CA SER A 28 15.99 -5.17 -4.38
C SER A 28 15.08 -5.25 -3.13
N PRO A 29 13.80 -4.82 -3.22
CA PRO A 29 12.82 -5.00 -2.15
C PRO A 29 12.75 -6.44 -1.62
N PHE A 30 12.76 -7.42 -2.52
CA PHE A 30 12.70 -8.83 -2.16
C PHE A 30 13.98 -9.31 -1.45
N SER A 31 15.16 -8.95 -1.98
CA SER A 31 16.43 -9.35 -1.36
C SER A 31 16.63 -8.70 0.01
N LEU A 32 16.19 -7.46 0.22
CA LEU A 32 16.23 -6.83 1.54
C LEU A 32 15.30 -7.56 2.52
N GLY A 33 14.11 -7.97 2.07
CA GLY A 33 13.21 -8.76 2.90
C GLY A 33 13.85 -10.08 3.35
N LEU A 34 14.47 -10.83 2.43
CA LEU A 34 15.18 -12.06 2.79
C LEU A 34 16.38 -11.81 3.71
N LEU A 35 17.15 -10.75 3.44
CA LEU A 35 18.28 -10.37 4.27
C LEU A 35 17.84 -10.01 5.69
N SER A 36 16.70 -9.33 5.86
CA SER A 36 16.19 -8.96 7.18
C SER A 36 15.79 -10.17 8.02
N ILE A 37 15.27 -11.24 7.39
CA ILE A 37 15.02 -12.54 8.05
C ILE A 37 16.34 -13.08 8.61
N VAL A 38 17.37 -13.20 7.76
CA VAL A 38 18.66 -13.79 8.16
C VAL A 38 19.32 -12.97 9.27
N LEU A 39 19.34 -11.65 9.15
CA LEU A 39 19.96 -10.76 10.14
C LEU A 39 19.27 -10.84 11.50
N VAL A 40 17.93 -10.79 11.55
CA VAL A 40 17.21 -10.80 12.83
C VAL A 40 17.15 -12.19 13.43
N ALA A 41 16.96 -13.25 12.63
CA ALA A 41 17.07 -14.62 13.10
C ALA A 41 18.46 -14.90 13.69
N GLY A 42 19.52 -14.50 12.99
CA GLY A 42 20.89 -14.63 13.46
C GLY A 42 21.12 -13.89 14.78
N LEU A 43 20.66 -12.64 14.88
CA LEU A 43 20.73 -11.85 16.11
C LEU A 43 20.04 -12.55 17.29
N TYR A 44 18.83 -13.07 17.09
CA TYR A 44 18.06 -13.74 18.16
C TYR A 44 18.70 -15.07 18.57
N LEU A 45 19.13 -15.88 17.59
CA LEU A 45 19.80 -17.15 17.86
C LEU A 45 21.10 -16.97 18.63
N ILE A 46 21.94 -16.00 18.24
CA ILE A 46 23.19 -15.69 18.95
C ILE A 46 22.88 -15.21 20.37
N ALA A 47 21.95 -14.26 20.51
CA ALA A 47 21.57 -13.74 21.83
C ALA A 47 21.06 -14.86 22.75
N ALA A 48 20.14 -15.70 22.26
CA ALA A 48 19.55 -16.78 23.02
C ALA A 48 20.54 -17.92 23.33
N TRP A 49 21.49 -18.19 22.43
CA TRP A 49 22.55 -19.16 22.67
C TRP A 49 23.49 -18.69 23.79
N VAL A 50 23.97 -17.45 23.71
CA VAL A 50 24.88 -16.86 24.70
C VAL A 50 24.21 -16.72 26.08
N SER A 51 22.92 -16.39 26.13
CA SER A 51 22.17 -16.31 27.39
C SER A 51 21.71 -17.68 27.93
N ASN A 52 21.95 -18.78 27.21
CA ASN A 52 21.44 -20.10 27.55
C ASN A 52 19.90 -20.13 27.68
N THR A 53 19.21 -19.48 26.75
CA THR A 53 17.73 -19.36 26.66
C THR A 53 17.19 -19.85 25.32
N LEU A 54 18.01 -20.59 24.57
CA LEU A 54 17.62 -21.19 23.29
C LEU A 54 16.51 -22.23 23.48
N TRP A 55 16.65 -23.04 24.53
CA TRP A 55 15.71 -24.08 24.93
C TRP A 55 14.93 -23.66 26.18
N SER A 56 13.70 -24.13 26.32
CA SER A 56 12.89 -23.91 27.51
C SER A 56 13.53 -24.52 28.77
N LYS A 57 13.33 -23.82 29.89
CA LYS A 57 13.72 -24.24 31.25
C LYS A 57 12.47 -24.22 32.15
N PRO A 58 12.48 -24.88 33.32
CA PRO A 58 11.36 -24.77 34.25
C PRO A 58 11.01 -23.30 34.55
N GLY A 59 9.78 -22.89 34.24
CA GLY A 59 9.31 -21.51 34.40
C GLY A 59 9.74 -20.52 33.31
N GLN A 60 10.41 -20.96 32.24
CA GLN A 60 10.83 -20.10 31.14
C GLN A 60 10.68 -20.76 29.76
N VAL A 61 9.98 -20.10 28.85
CA VAL A 61 9.88 -20.50 27.44
C VAL A 61 11.14 -20.06 26.70
N GLY A 62 11.82 -21.01 26.05
CA GLY A 62 13.00 -20.75 25.23
C GLY A 62 12.64 -20.21 23.85
N LEU A 63 13.60 -19.58 23.17
CA LEU A 63 13.39 -18.99 21.84
C LEU A 63 12.83 -19.99 20.81
N LEU A 64 13.30 -21.25 20.81
CA LEU A 64 12.85 -22.24 19.83
C LEU A 64 11.41 -22.72 20.08
N GLN A 65 10.92 -22.61 21.31
CA GLN A 65 9.55 -22.98 21.69
C GLN A 65 8.59 -21.79 21.62
N ASP A 66 9.11 -20.56 21.64
CA ASP A 66 8.33 -19.34 21.49
C ASP A 66 8.08 -19.06 20.00
N TRP A 67 6.88 -19.41 19.51
CA TRP A 67 6.53 -19.25 18.10
C TRP A 67 6.35 -17.78 17.67
N PHE A 68 6.09 -16.87 18.61
CA PHE A 68 5.73 -15.49 18.30
C PHE A 68 6.89 -14.68 17.69
N PRO A 69 8.13 -14.70 18.24
CA PRO A 69 9.31 -14.12 17.60
C PRO A 69 9.56 -14.64 16.17
N TRP A 70 9.37 -15.94 15.94
CA TRP A 70 9.58 -16.52 14.61
C TRP A 70 8.57 -16.02 13.60
N PHE A 71 7.31 -15.88 14.01
CA PHE A 71 6.30 -15.30 13.16
C PHE A 71 6.63 -13.83 12.79
N TRP A 72 7.09 -13.04 13.77
CA TRP A 72 7.55 -11.67 13.52
C TRP A 72 8.73 -11.60 12.55
N ILE A 73 9.72 -12.47 12.73
CA ILE A 73 10.91 -12.56 11.88
C ILE A 73 10.55 -12.98 10.46
N LEU A 74 9.71 -14.01 10.30
CA LEU A 74 9.45 -14.64 9.01
C LEU A 74 8.41 -13.89 8.17
N PHE A 75 7.50 -13.14 8.79
CA PHE A 75 6.40 -12.49 8.07
C PHE A 75 6.47 -10.97 8.11
N ILE A 76 6.80 -10.36 9.25
CA ILE A 76 6.73 -8.89 9.36
C ILE A 76 7.97 -8.19 8.95
N ASN A 77 9.08 -8.58 9.51
CA ASN A 77 10.34 -7.95 9.18
C ASN A 77 10.63 -7.95 7.66
N PRO A 78 10.46 -9.07 6.91
CA PRO A 78 10.68 -9.06 5.46
C PRO A 78 9.69 -8.16 4.73
N VAL A 79 8.43 -8.16 5.11
CA VAL A 79 7.40 -7.35 4.44
C VAL A 79 7.61 -5.87 4.69
N VAL A 80 7.83 -5.44 5.93
CA VAL A 80 8.11 -4.04 6.27
C VAL A 80 9.38 -3.56 5.58
N SER A 81 10.46 -4.35 5.64
CA SER A 81 11.75 -4.00 5.01
C SER A 81 11.64 -3.93 3.48
N GLY A 82 10.99 -4.91 2.86
CA GLY A 82 10.78 -4.93 1.41
C GLY A 82 9.90 -3.76 0.95
N TYR A 83 8.77 -3.54 1.62
CA TYR A 83 7.88 -2.41 1.28
C TYR A 83 8.54 -1.05 1.54
N TYR A 84 9.40 -0.94 2.54
CA TYR A 84 10.20 0.25 2.79
C TYR A 84 11.03 0.64 1.55
N LEU A 85 11.79 -0.29 0.94
CA LEU A 85 12.52 0.02 -0.31
C LEU A 85 11.58 0.22 -1.51
N TRP A 86 10.55 -0.62 -1.63
CA TRP A 86 9.56 -0.50 -2.71
C TRP A 86 8.91 0.89 -2.71
N SER A 87 8.61 1.46 -1.53
CA SER A 87 7.91 2.74 -1.42
C SER A 87 8.62 3.92 -2.10
N PHE A 88 9.97 3.89 -2.17
CA PHE A 88 10.76 4.90 -2.87
C PHE A 88 10.73 4.74 -4.39
N GLN A 89 10.53 3.52 -4.88
CA GLN A 89 10.50 3.20 -6.31
C GLN A 89 9.07 3.26 -6.87
N ALA A 90 8.07 3.06 -6.01
CA ALA A 90 6.68 2.90 -6.40
C ALA A 90 6.12 4.16 -7.10
N ILE A 91 6.40 5.35 -6.58
CA ILE A 91 5.88 6.59 -7.17
C ILE A 91 6.55 6.89 -8.53
N ASP A 92 7.84 6.64 -8.67
CA ASP A 92 8.56 6.83 -9.94
C ASP A 92 8.00 5.91 -11.02
N HIS A 93 7.71 4.66 -10.68
CA HIS A 93 7.08 3.70 -11.58
C HIS A 93 5.67 4.14 -12.00
N VAL A 94 4.83 4.56 -11.04
CA VAL A 94 3.48 5.03 -11.34
C VAL A 94 3.52 6.22 -12.28
N VAL A 95 4.38 7.21 -12.01
CA VAL A 95 4.50 8.39 -12.88
C VAL A 95 5.01 8.01 -14.27
N GLN A 96 6.02 7.15 -14.38
CA GLN A 96 6.53 6.69 -15.67
C GLN A 96 5.47 5.96 -16.50
N GLU A 97 4.63 5.12 -15.88
CA GLU A 97 3.56 4.42 -16.58
C GLU A 97 2.41 5.36 -16.99
N LEU A 98 2.12 6.37 -16.18
CA LEU A 98 1.14 7.41 -16.52
C LEU A 98 1.62 8.27 -17.71
N GLU A 99 2.91 8.62 -17.72
CA GLU A 99 3.57 9.31 -18.85
C GLU A 99 3.58 8.41 -20.11
N ALA A 100 3.93 7.13 -19.97
CA ALA A 100 3.97 6.18 -21.09
C ALA A 100 2.59 5.88 -21.69
N SER A 101 1.53 6.01 -20.90
CA SER A 101 0.14 5.81 -21.33
C SER A 101 -0.51 7.08 -21.91
N ASP A 102 0.25 8.18 -22.01
CA ASP A 102 -0.22 9.49 -22.49
C ASP A 102 -1.44 10.03 -21.72
N VAL A 103 -1.58 9.64 -20.45
CA VAL A 103 -2.71 10.05 -19.60
C VAL A 103 -2.46 11.41 -18.97
N VAL A 104 -1.20 11.74 -18.70
CA VAL A 104 -0.79 13.00 -18.08
C VAL A 104 0.27 13.65 -18.95
N GLU A 105 -0.08 14.74 -19.61
CA GLU A 105 0.89 15.65 -20.23
C GLU A 105 1.64 16.37 -19.11
N THR A 106 2.93 16.07 -18.95
CA THR A 106 3.69 16.62 -17.84
C THR A 106 5.06 17.14 -18.23
N ASP A 107 5.36 18.35 -17.75
CA ASP A 107 6.72 18.87 -17.69
C ASP A 107 7.47 18.11 -16.59
N GLN A 108 8.49 17.37 -17.00
CA GLN A 108 9.30 16.55 -16.11
C GLN A 108 9.90 17.37 -14.96
N SER A 109 10.24 18.64 -15.23
CA SER A 109 10.84 19.55 -14.24
C SER A 109 9.85 19.94 -13.14
N GLU A 110 8.55 20.07 -13.46
CA GLU A 110 7.49 20.40 -12.51
C GLU A 110 7.20 19.21 -11.58
N ILE A 111 7.13 18.00 -12.13
CA ILE A 111 6.99 16.78 -11.32
C ILE A 111 8.18 16.65 -10.37
N ASP A 112 9.40 16.85 -10.86
CA ASP A 112 10.61 16.74 -10.05
C ASP A 112 10.62 17.75 -8.90
N GLN A 113 10.20 18.99 -9.16
CA GLN A 113 10.04 20.02 -8.12
C GLN A 113 8.99 19.63 -7.07
N ILE A 114 7.83 19.12 -7.50
CA ILE A 114 6.77 18.65 -6.61
C ILE A 114 7.33 17.53 -5.71
N ILE A 115 7.95 16.50 -6.30
CA ILE A 115 8.46 15.37 -5.54
C ILE A 115 9.58 15.81 -4.58
N PHE A 116 10.51 16.63 -5.06
CA PHE A 116 11.63 17.13 -4.26
C PHE A 116 11.15 17.88 -3.02
N SER A 117 10.14 18.74 -3.18
CA SER A 117 9.57 19.58 -2.11
C SER A 117 9.00 18.77 -0.94
N PHE A 118 8.44 17.58 -1.21
CA PHE A 118 7.88 16.71 -0.18
C PHE A 118 8.91 15.74 0.40
N TYR A 119 9.85 15.23 -0.41
CA TYR A 119 10.79 14.20 0.05
C TYR A 119 11.92 14.73 0.93
N HIS A 120 12.42 15.96 0.69
CA HIS A 120 13.61 16.51 1.34
C HIS A 120 13.36 17.21 2.68
N GLN A 121 12.17 17.06 3.26
CA GLN A 121 11.80 17.74 4.50
C GLN A 121 12.50 17.10 5.71
N LYS A 122 13.36 17.86 6.41
CA LYS A 122 14.18 17.38 7.54
C LYS A 122 13.38 16.75 8.69
N TRP A 123 12.17 17.26 8.95
CA TRP A 123 11.31 16.74 10.02
C TRP A 123 10.92 15.28 9.84
N ARG A 124 10.91 14.75 8.60
CA ARG A 124 10.56 13.35 8.32
C ARG A 124 11.55 12.39 8.98
N LYS A 125 12.85 12.70 8.87
CA LYS A 125 13.93 11.91 9.48
C LYS A 125 13.87 11.97 11.01
N LEU A 126 13.67 13.17 11.54
CA LEU A 126 13.54 13.41 12.98
C LEU A 126 12.36 12.64 13.54
N LEU A 127 11.20 12.68 12.86
CA LEU A 127 10.00 11.98 13.29
C LEU A 127 10.19 10.46 13.26
N ALA A 128 10.70 9.90 12.17
CA ALA A 128 10.95 8.45 12.08
C ALA A 128 11.93 7.97 13.16
N LEU A 129 13.00 8.72 13.41
CA LEU A 129 13.96 8.41 14.47
C LEU A 129 13.32 8.53 15.86
N ALA A 130 12.56 9.60 16.13
CA ALA A 130 11.87 9.79 17.40
C ALA A 130 10.85 8.67 17.67
N THR A 131 10.08 8.24 16.66
CA THR A 131 9.16 7.11 16.76
C THR A 131 9.90 5.81 17.07
N ALA A 132 11.01 5.54 16.37
CA ALA A 132 11.82 4.33 16.60
C ALA A 132 12.44 4.30 18.00
N VAL A 133 13.03 5.40 18.45
CA VAL A 133 13.61 5.52 19.81
C VAL A 133 12.53 5.36 20.87
N GLY A 134 11.41 6.09 20.73
CA GLY A 134 10.32 6.08 21.70
C GLY A 134 9.70 4.70 21.87
N TYR A 135 9.34 4.05 20.75
CA TYR A 135 8.75 2.72 20.79
C TYR A 135 9.74 1.65 21.28
N SER A 136 11.01 1.71 20.86
CA SER A 136 12.01 0.74 21.32
C SER A 136 12.32 0.87 22.80
N THR A 137 12.33 2.10 23.33
CA THR A 137 12.44 2.35 24.78
C THR A 137 11.26 1.75 25.53
N PHE A 138 10.05 1.95 25.02
CA PHE A 138 8.84 1.36 25.59
C PHE A 138 8.92 -0.18 25.60
N VAL A 139 9.34 -0.80 24.49
CA VAL A 139 9.52 -2.25 24.38
C VAL A 139 10.58 -2.75 25.36
N PHE A 140 11.75 -2.10 25.44
CA PHE A 140 12.81 -2.47 26.37
C PHE A 140 12.35 -2.48 27.84
N VAL A 141 11.59 -1.45 28.25
CA VAL A 141 11.05 -1.32 29.61
C VAL A 141 9.97 -2.37 29.88
N THR A 142 9.00 -2.51 28.98
CA THR A 142 7.85 -3.41 29.19
C THR A 142 8.23 -4.89 29.10
N GLN A 143 9.13 -5.27 28.19
CA GLN A 143 9.55 -6.66 28.03
C GLN A 143 10.32 -7.20 29.23
N SER A 144 11.09 -6.34 29.91
CA SER A 144 11.77 -6.74 31.15
C SER A 144 10.80 -7.17 32.27
N SER A 145 9.54 -6.74 32.18
CA SER A 145 8.48 -7.10 33.13
C SER A 145 7.77 -8.41 32.79
N LEU A 146 7.90 -8.92 31.56
CA LEU A 146 7.28 -10.17 31.10
C LEU A 146 8.10 -11.37 31.56
N LYS A 147 7.90 -11.74 32.83
CA LYS A 147 8.50 -12.95 33.42
C LYS A 147 8.04 -14.18 32.64
N ASN A 148 8.95 -15.14 32.44
CA ASN A 148 8.76 -16.45 31.78
C ASN A 148 9.05 -16.52 30.27
N ASN A 149 9.41 -15.43 29.59
CA ASN A 149 9.83 -15.47 28.18
C ASN A 149 11.34 -15.29 28.02
N TRP A 150 11.92 -15.84 26.94
CA TRP A 150 13.37 -15.79 26.68
C TRP A 150 13.93 -14.37 26.58
N TYR A 151 13.15 -13.41 26.07
CA TYR A 151 13.58 -12.02 25.97
C TYR A 151 13.54 -11.27 27.31
N GLY A 152 12.76 -11.75 28.29
CA GLY A 152 12.67 -11.17 29.63
C GLY A 152 13.70 -11.71 30.63
N SER A 153 14.42 -12.79 30.29
CA SER A 153 15.31 -13.48 31.25
C SER A 153 16.68 -12.82 31.48
N GLY A 154 16.99 -11.73 30.78
CA GLY A 154 18.26 -11.03 30.96
C GLY A 154 18.44 -9.84 30.02
N LEU A 155 19.51 -9.06 30.25
CA LEU A 155 19.80 -7.85 29.48
C LEU A 155 20.06 -8.14 28.00
N LEU A 156 20.82 -9.19 27.69
CA LEU A 156 21.25 -9.48 26.31
C LEU A 156 20.07 -9.84 25.39
N PRO A 157 19.17 -10.80 25.73
CA PRO A 157 17.96 -11.06 24.95
C PRO A 157 17.06 -9.83 24.78
N ASN A 158 16.87 -9.04 25.85
CA ASN A 158 16.07 -7.82 25.80
C ASN A 158 16.68 -6.78 24.83
N LEU A 159 17.99 -6.56 24.91
CA LEU A 159 18.70 -5.67 23.98
C LEU A 159 18.60 -6.16 22.53
N ALA A 160 18.73 -7.46 22.28
CA ALA A 160 18.62 -8.03 20.94
C ALA A 160 17.22 -7.77 20.33
N VAL A 161 16.15 -8.01 21.09
CA VAL A 161 14.78 -7.71 20.66
C VAL A 161 14.56 -6.21 20.48
N THR A 162 15.12 -5.39 21.37
CA THR A 162 15.02 -3.93 21.29
C THR A 162 15.71 -3.37 20.04
N ILE A 163 16.90 -3.87 19.69
CA ILE A 163 17.63 -3.45 18.48
C ILE A 163 16.87 -3.87 17.22
N ALA A 164 16.36 -5.09 17.17
CA ALA A 164 15.54 -5.55 16.04
C ALA A 164 14.25 -4.72 15.90
N THR A 165 13.60 -4.43 17.03
CA THR A 165 12.41 -3.56 17.08
C THR A 165 12.72 -2.17 16.57
N PHE A 166 13.84 -1.58 16.98
CA PHE A 166 14.26 -0.26 16.52
C PHE A 166 14.40 -0.21 15.00
N ALA A 167 15.06 -1.20 14.39
CA ALA A 167 15.23 -1.26 12.94
C ALA A 167 13.89 -1.38 12.19
N VAL A 168 12.99 -2.26 12.67
CA VAL A 168 11.66 -2.47 12.05
C VAL A 168 10.77 -1.23 12.21
N VAL A 169 10.77 -0.60 13.39
CA VAL A 169 9.94 0.60 13.64
C VAL A 169 10.47 1.80 12.87
N TYR A 170 11.79 1.96 12.77
CA TYR A 170 12.39 3.02 11.96
C TYR A 170 11.99 2.87 10.49
N THR A 171 12.23 1.68 9.91
CA THR A 171 11.87 1.40 8.51
C THR A 171 10.35 1.50 8.27
N GLY A 172 9.54 1.02 9.21
CA GLY A 172 8.09 1.16 9.19
C GLY A 172 7.61 2.61 9.26
N ALA A 173 8.22 3.44 10.11
CA ALA A 173 7.89 4.86 10.20
C ALA A 173 8.25 5.61 8.90
N VAL A 174 9.43 5.34 8.33
CA VAL A 174 9.80 5.90 7.02
C VAL A 174 8.87 5.41 5.92
N LEU A 175 8.49 4.13 5.92
CA LEU A 175 7.51 3.57 4.99
C LEU A 175 6.18 4.30 5.06
N VAL A 176 5.60 4.48 6.25
CA VAL A 176 4.34 5.23 6.43
C VAL A 176 4.48 6.66 5.90
N LEU A 177 5.58 7.35 6.24
CA LEU A 177 5.85 8.70 5.75
C LEU A 177 6.01 8.75 4.22
N ASN A 178 6.59 7.73 3.60
CA ASN A 178 6.69 7.64 2.15
C ASN A 178 5.33 7.40 1.50
N LEU A 179 4.49 6.52 2.07
CA LEU A 179 3.13 6.29 1.55
C LEU A 179 2.28 7.57 1.60
N ILE A 180 2.35 8.32 2.70
CA ILE A 180 1.68 9.62 2.84
C ILE A 180 2.23 10.62 1.81
N THR A 181 3.56 10.69 1.65
CA THR A 181 4.18 11.59 0.67
C THR A 181 3.78 11.22 -0.76
N ASN A 182 3.81 9.94 -1.13
CA ASN A 182 3.38 9.45 -2.44
C ASN A 182 1.93 9.80 -2.72
N LEU A 183 1.05 9.63 -1.73
CA LEU A 183 -0.34 10.04 -1.84
C LEU A 183 -0.47 11.54 -2.14
N ARG A 184 0.28 12.40 -1.43
CA ARG A 184 0.26 13.85 -1.67
C ARG A 184 0.79 14.23 -3.05
N VAL A 185 1.87 13.57 -3.49
CA VAL A 185 2.44 13.75 -4.83
C VAL A 185 1.42 13.38 -5.90
N LEU A 186 0.82 12.18 -5.81
CA LEU A 186 -0.20 11.72 -6.76
C LEU A 186 -1.40 12.66 -6.78
N HIS A 187 -1.86 13.11 -5.60
CA HIS A 187 -2.98 14.03 -5.51
C HIS A 187 -2.70 15.34 -6.25
N ARG A 188 -1.49 15.87 -6.10
CA ARG A 188 -1.08 17.11 -6.76
C ARG A 188 -0.97 16.95 -8.28
N ILE A 189 -0.29 15.89 -8.74
CA ILE A 189 -0.14 15.60 -10.17
C ILE A 189 -1.51 15.42 -10.84
N LEU A 190 -2.41 14.65 -10.22
CA LEU A 190 -3.71 14.29 -10.81
C LEU A 190 -4.76 15.41 -10.71
N GLN A 191 -4.57 16.41 -9.83
CA GLN A 191 -5.50 17.55 -9.71
C GLN A 191 -5.12 18.75 -10.57
N GLU A 192 -3.82 19.04 -10.67
CA GLU A 192 -3.35 20.24 -11.40
C GLU A 192 -3.36 20.03 -12.92
N LYS A 193 -3.35 18.79 -13.40
CA LYS A 193 -3.27 18.44 -14.83
C LYS A 193 -4.59 17.96 -15.41
N GLN A 194 -4.80 18.25 -16.70
CA GLN A 194 -5.91 17.66 -17.46
C GLN A 194 -5.55 16.19 -17.76
N LEU A 195 -6.41 15.26 -17.34
CA LEU A 195 -6.22 13.85 -17.65
C LEU A 195 -6.74 13.57 -19.06
N ASN A 196 -5.90 12.96 -19.89
CA ASN A 196 -6.31 12.44 -21.19
C ASN A 196 -6.72 10.98 -21.04
N ILE A 197 -7.99 10.75 -20.72
CA ILE A 197 -8.52 9.39 -20.55
C ILE A 197 -8.83 8.82 -21.93
N ASN A 198 -8.39 7.59 -22.17
CA ASN A 198 -8.75 6.83 -23.35
C ASN A 198 -9.75 5.71 -22.99
N PRO A 199 -11.06 5.84 -23.28
CA PRO A 199 -12.05 4.79 -22.99
C PRO A 199 -11.78 3.45 -23.68
N LEU A 200 -10.97 3.46 -24.76
CA LEU A 200 -10.57 2.27 -25.51
C LEU A 200 -9.22 1.68 -25.05
N HIS A 201 -8.65 2.22 -23.97
CA HIS A 201 -7.39 1.71 -23.44
C HIS A 201 -7.55 0.24 -22.96
N PRO A 202 -6.58 -0.66 -23.26
CA PRO A 202 -6.71 -2.09 -22.94
C PRO A 202 -6.86 -2.40 -21.45
N ASP A 203 -6.45 -1.48 -20.57
CA ASP A 203 -6.55 -1.62 -19.11
C ASP A 203 -7.97 -1.43 -18.53
N ARG A 204 -8.94 -0.98 -19.35
CA ARG A 204 -10.32 -0.63 -18.93
C ARG A 204 -10.41 0.45 -17.84
N CYS A 205 -9.29 1.10 -17.52
CA CYS A 205 -9.17 2.18 -16.53
C CYS A 205 -8.72 3.48 -17.20
N GLY A 206 -8.63 3.51 -18.53
CA GLY A 206 -8.28 4.70 -19.30
C GLY A 206 -6.82 5.09 -19.17
N GLY A 207 -5.93 4.11 -18.95
CA GLY A 207 -4.49 4.29 -18.73
C GLY A 207 -4.11 4.54 -17.27
N LEU A 208 -5.07 4.48 -16.33
CA LEU A 208 -4.85 4.74 -14.90
C LEU A 208 -4.67 3.46 -14.07
N GLN A 209 -4.57 2.28 -14.70
CA GLN A 209 -4.26 1.02 -13.99
C GLN A 209 -3.04 1.10 -13.04
N PRO A 210 -1.94 1.82 -13.34
CA PRO A 210 -0.81 1.97 -12.41
C PRO A 210 -1.21 2.47 -11.01
N LEU A 211 -2.24 3.31 -10.91
CA LEU A 211 -2.77 3.79 -9.62
C LEU A 211 -3.52 2.68 -8.88
N SER A 212 -4.32 1.89 -9.59
CA SER A 212 -5.00 0.71 -9.05
C SER A 212 -3.98 -0.28 -8.48
N ASP A 213 -2.92 -0.56 -9.24
CA ASP A 213 -1.86 -1.48 -8.86
C ASP A 213 -1.07 -0.97 -7.66
N TYR A 214 -0.80 0.34 -7.59
CA TYR A 214 -0.22 0.98 -6.42
C TYR A 214 -1.12 0.82 -5.18
N SER A 215 -2.40 1.16 -5.29
CA SER A 215 -3.38 0.98 -4.20
C SER A 215 -3.45 -0.46 -3.73
N LEU A 216 -3.51 -1.41 -4.67
CA LEU A 216 -3.62 -2.83 -4.36
C LEU A 216 -2.36 -3.34 -3.64
N LYS A 217 -1.16 -2.93 -4.06
CA LYS A 217 0.09 -3.25 -3.35
C LYS A 217 0.08 -2.69 -1.93
N THR A 218 -0.41 -1.47 -1.71
CA THR A 218 -0.56 -0.91 -0.35
C THR A 218 -1.60 -1.65 0.48
N ALA A 219 -2.69 -2.14 -0.13
CA ALA A 219 -3.69 -2.97 0.54
C ALA A 219 -3.13 -4.33 0.96
N TYR A 220 -2.26 -4.95 0.15
CA TYR A 220 -1.55 -6.17 0.55
C TYR A 220 -0.61 -5.96 1.73
N LEU A 221 0.13 -4.84 1.76
CA LEU A 221 0.91 -4.45 2.94
C LEU A 221 0.00 -4.29 4.16
N ALA A 222 -1.10 -3.54 4.02
CA ALA A 222 -2.06 -3.34 5.09
C ALA A 222 -2.64 -4.67 5.59
N ALA A 223 -2.85 -5.65 4.71
CA ALA A 223 -3.35 -6.96 5.08
C ALA A 223 -2.36 -7.76 5.94
N VAL A 224 -1.09 -7.78 5.54
CA VAL A 224 -0.05 -8.46 6.32
C VAL A 224 0.08 -7.83 7.71
N LEU A 225 0.09 -6.49 7.79
CA LEU A 225 0.08 -5.79 9.07
C LEU A 225 -1.22 -6.03 9.85
N GLY A 226 -2.34 -6.19 9.17
CA GLY A 226 -3.63 -6.51 9.77
C GLY A 226 -3.62 -7.86 10.47
N ILE A 227 -3.09 -8.90 9.82
CA ILE A 227 -2.89 -10.22 10.44
C ILE A 227 -2.10 -10.11 11.75
N MET A 228 -1.11 -9.21 11.84
CA MET A 228 -0.40 -8.99 13.10
C MET A 228 -1.25 -8.36 14.17
N VAL A 229 -2.01 -7.32 13.82
CA VAL A 229 -2.93 -6.68 14.75
C VAL A 229 -3.87 -7.74 15.33
N GLY A 230 -4.38 -8.63 14.48
CA GLY A 230 -5.20 -9.77 14.90
C GLY A 230 -4.48 -10.78 15.80
N LEU A 231 -3.20 -11.06 15.55
CA LEU A 231 -2.43 -12.00 16.38
C LEU A 231 -2.02 -11.41 17.72
N ILE A 232 -1.67 -10.13 17.76
CA ILE A 232 -1.46 -9.39 19.00
C ILE A 232 -2.73 -9.43 19.83
N GLU A 233 -3.87 -9.08 19.22
CA GLU A 233 -5.17 -9.17 19.88
C GLU A 233 -5.46 -10.59 20.40
N TYR A 234 -5.27 -11.61 19.55
CA TYR A 234 -5.47 -13.00 19.92
C TYR A 234 -4.61 -13.39 21.12
N GLN A 235 -3.35 -12.95 21.16
CA GLN A 235 -2.44 -13.19 22.27
C GLN A 235 -2.92 -12.54 23.56
N PHE A 236 -3.32 -11.26 23.51
CA PHE A 236 -3.82 -10.54 24.68
C PHE A 236 -5.08 -11.19 25.27
N ILE A 237 -6.03 -11.60 24.41
CA ILE A 237 -7.24 -12.32 24.83
C ILE A 237 -6.87 -13.69 25.40
N SER A 238 -5.94 -14.41 24.78
CA SER A 238 -5.55 -15.77 25.24
C SER A 238 -4.80 -15.76 26.56
N GLN A 239 -4.09 -14.67 26.85
CA GLN A 239 -3.39 -14.46 28.12
C GLN A 239 -4.31 -13.86 29.22
N GLY A 240 -5.57 -13.52 28.90
CA GLY A 240 -6.53 -12.97 29.86
C GLY A 240 -6.19 -11.56 30.36
N VAL A 241 -5.37 -10.81 29.61
CA VAL A 241 -4.95 -9.44 29.94
C VAL A 241 -5.73 -8.38 29.15
N ASP A 242 -6.66 -8.79 28.29
CA ASP A 242 -7.51 -7.95 27.47
C ASP A 242 -8.29 -6.89 28.28
N ARG A 243 -8.78 -7.25 29.47
CA ARG A 243 -9.49 -6.31 30.35
C ARG A 243 -8.60 -5.16 30.83
N VAL A 244 -7.32 -5.42 31.08
CA VAL A 244 -6.35 -4.40 31.52
C VAL A 244 -5.97 -3.50 30.34
N TYR A 245 -5.84 -4.09 29.15
CA TYR A 245 -5.42 -3.41 27.94
C TYR A 245 -6.58 -3.27 26.94
N TRP A 246 -7.74 -2.79 27.42
CA TRP A 246 -8.97 -2.67 26.63
C TRP A 246 -8.79 -1.87 25.33
N PHE A 247 -7.83 -0.93 25.30
CA PHE A 247 -7.54 -0.10 24.14
C PHE A 247 -6.98 -0.91 22.94
N VAL A 248 -6.46 -2.12 23.15
CA VAL A 248 -5.95 -2.99 22.08
C VAL A 248 -7.09 -3.36 21.12
N HIS A 249 -8.32 -3.53 21.64
CA HIS A 249 -9.52 -3.75 20.84
C HIS A 249 -9.79 -2.61 19.84
N LEU A 250 -9.38 -1.37 20.15
CA LEU A 250 -9.56 -0.21 19.26
C LEU A 250 -8.58 -0.21 18.08
N ILE A 251 -7.51 -1.01 18.14
CA ILE A 251 -6.50 -1.07 17.06
C ILE A 251 -7.09 -1.71 15.80
N ILE A 252 -7.98 -2.70 15.94
CA ILE A 252 -8.65 -3.35 14.80
C ILE A 252 -9.50 -2.38 13.98
N PRO A 253 -10.51 -1.68 14.54
CA PRO A 253 -11.31 -0.74 13.76
C PRO A 253 -10.47 0.42 13.21
N LEU A 254 -9.45 0.87 13.95
CA LEU A 254 -8.51 1.89 13.47
C LEU A 254 -7.70 1.39 12.26
N HIS A 255 -7.21 0.14 12.29
CA HIS A 255 -6.50 -0.48 11.18
C HIS A 255 -7.41 -0.64 9.95
N ILE A 256 -8.66 -1.07 10.12
CA ILE A 256 -9.63 -1.18 9.03
C ILE A 256 -9.86 0.20 8.40
N ALA A 257 -10.10 1.23 9.21
CA ALA A 257 -10.29 2.59 8.73
C ALA A 257 -9.05 3.12 7.98
N LEU A 258 -7.85 2.86 8.50
CA LEU A 258 -6.60 3.24 7.86
C LEU A 258 -6.38 2.49 6.54
N SER A 259 -6.71 1.20 6.47
CA SER A 259 -6.60 0.37 5.26
C SER A 259 -7.52 0.89 4.15
N ILE A 260 -8.75 1.28 4.51
CA ILE A 260 -9.69 1.94 3.60
C ILE A 260 -9.10 3.27 3.10
N ALA A 261 -8.58 4.10 4.01
CA ALA A 261 -7.96 5.37 3.63
C ALA A 261 -6.74 5.19 2.71
N CYS A 262 -5.89 4.19 2.95
CA CYS A 262 -4.73 3.88 2.12
C CYS A 262 -5.13 3.42 0.72
N PHE A 263 -6.16 2.59 0.59
CA PHE A 263 -6.63 2.10 -0.71
C PHE A 263 -7.30 3.20 -1.53
N TYR A 264 -8.27 3.92 -0.94
CA TYR A 264 -9.04 4.95 -1.63
C TYR A 264 -8.30 6.27 -1.81
N GLY A 265 -7.34 6.58 -0.93
CA GLY A 265 -6.59 7.83 -0.95
C GLY A 265 -6.08 8.23 -2.35
N PRO A 266 -5.22 7.42 -3.00
CA PRO A 266 -4.68 7.77 -4.32
C PRO A 266 -5.76 7.72 -5.42
N LEU A 267 -6.77 6.86 -5.28
CA LEU A 267 -7.84 6.69 -6.26
C LEU A 267 -8.83 7.86 -6.26
N LEU A 268 -9.04 8.53 -5.12
CA LEU A 268 -9.92 9.69 -5.02
C LEU A 268 -9.44 10.87 -5.86
N ALA A 269 -8.12 11.05 -5.97
CA ALA A 269 -7.54 12.09 -6.81
C ALA A 269 -7.86 11.82 -8.29
N ALA A 270 -7.58 10.60 -8.75
CA ALA A 270 -7.86 10.17 -10.10
C ALA A 270 -9.37 10.15 -10.40
N HIS A 271 -10.23 9.74 -9.46
CA HIS A 271 -11.68 9.72 -9.67
C HIS A 271 -12.23 11.09 -10.09
N ARG A 272 -11.78 12.18 -9.43
CA ARG A 272 -12.20 13.54 -9.77
C ARG A 272 -11.73 13.94 -11.17
N GLY A 273 -10.46 13.69 -11.48
CA GLY A 273 -9.90 13.96 -12.81
C GLY A 273 -10.60 13.11 -13.89
N MET A 274 -10.91 11.85 -13.57
CA MET A 274 -11.58 10.91 -14.46
C MET A 274 -12.98 11.40 -14.83
N ARG A 275 -13.72 11.85 -13.82
CA ARG A 275 -15.08 12.36 -13.99
C ARG A 275 -15.08 13.56 -14.93
N LYS A 276 -14.17 14.51 -14.69
CA LYS A 276 -14.04 15.71 -15.50
C LYS A 276 -13.68 15.39 -16.95
N ALA A 277 -12.68 14.53 -17.18
CA ALA A 277 -12.29 14.22 -18.56
C ALA A 277 -13.36 13.40 -19.31
N LYS A 278 -14.11 12.55 -18.61
CA LYS A 278 -15.28 11.87 -19.18
C LYS A 278 -16.35 12.89 -19.60
N GLU A 279 -16.71 13.83 -18.73
CA GLU A 279 -17.68 14.89 -19.02
C GLU A 279 -17.21 15.75 -20.22
N ASP A 280 -15.93 16.14 -20.25
CA ASP A 280 -15.34 16.89 -21.36
C ASP A 280 -15.36 16.11 -22.69
N LEU A 281 -15.08 14.80 -22.65
CA LEU A 281 -15.12 13.94 -23.82
C LEU A 281 -16.55 13.76 -24.34
N LEU A 282 -17.52 13.51 -23.46
CA LEU A 282 -18.93 13.44 -23.82
C LEU A 282 -19.42 14.75 -24.45
N HIS A 283 -19.00 15.90 -23.93
CA HIS A 283 -19.30 17.20 -24.53
C HIS A 283 -18.69 17.37 -25.93
N LYS A 284 -17.45 16.92 -26.15
CA LYS A 284 -16.82 16.93 -27.48
C LYS A 284 -17.61 16.06 -28.46
N ILE A 285 -17.99 14.84 -28.06
CA ILE A 285 -18.80 13.92 -28.88
C ILE A 285 -20.16 14.54 -29.21
N ALA A 286 -20.84 15.12 -28.21
CA ALA A 286 -22.14 15.75 -28.39
C ALA A 286 -22.09 16.96 -29.35
N ARG A 287 -21.06 17.80 -29.26
CA ARG A 287 -20.85 18.91 -30.20
C ARG A 287 -20.62 18.41 -31.63
N GLN A 288 -19.79 17.39 -31.80
CA GLN A 288 -19.52 16.78 -33.11
C GLN A 288 -20.79 16.13 -33.68
N PHE A 289 -21.55 15.41 -32.85
CA PHE A 289 -22.83 14.83 -33.23
C PHE A 289 -23.82 15.90 -33.71
N GLN A 290 -23.95 17.02 -32.99
CA GLN A 290 -24.84 18.12 -33.37
C GLN A 290 -24.42 18.78 -34.69
N ALA A 291 -23.11 18.99 -34.89
CA ALA A 291 -22.56 19.53 -36.13
C ALA A 291 -22.87 18.61 -37.32
N ASP A 292 -22.57 17.32 -37.20
CA ASP A 292 -22.82 16.33 -38.27
C ASP A 292 -24.33 16.15 -38.54
N TYR A 293 -25.15 16.13 -37.48
CA TYR A 293 -26.61 16.04 -37.60
C TYR A 293 -27.20 17.24 -38.36
N SER A 294 -26.79 18.46 -38.02
CA SER A 294 -27.27 19.66 -38.71
C SER A 294 -26.85 19.69 -40.18
N GLN A 295 -25.64 19.24 -40.51
CA GLN A 295 -25.15 19.13 -41.89
C GLN A 295 -25.95 18.10 -42.72
N ILE A 296 -26.29 16.96 -42.12
CA ILE A 296 -27.12 15.93 -42.78
C ILE A 296 -28.53 16.45 -42.99
N HIS A 297 -29.09 17.15 -41.99
CA HIS A 297 -30.43 17.71 -42.08
C HIS A 297 -30.55 18.75 -43.20
N THR A 298 -29.55 19.62 -43.38
CA THR A 298 -29.54 20.57 -44.52
C THR A 298 -29.33 19.89 -45.87
N SER A 299 -28.78 18.67 -45.88
CA SER A 299 -28.53 17.87 -47.08
C SER A 299 -29.63 16.83 -47.37
N LEU A 300 -30.77 16.86 -46.66
CA LEU A 300 -31.89 15.90 -46.82
C LEU A 300 -32.51 15.90 -48.23
N THR A 301 -32.33 16.98 -49.00
CA THR A 301 -32.75 17.11 -50.40
C THR A 301 -31.63 16.81 -51.41
N GLY A 302 -30.45 16.43 -50.94
CA GLY A 302 -29.24 16.20 -51.74
C GLY A 302 -28.98 14.73 -52.10
N ASP A 303 -27.73 14.44 -52.47
CA ASP A 303 -27.24 13.14 -52.92
C ASP A 303 -27.41 12.03 -51.86
N ALA A 304 -27.99 10.89 -52.28
CA ALA A 304 -28.22 9.71 -51.44
C ALA A 304 -26.92 9.13 -50.84
N GLU A 305 -25.78 9.24 -51.54
CA GLU A 305 -24.49 8.81 -50.97
C GLU A 305 -24.06 9.65 -49.76
N VAL A 306 -24.30 10.96 -49.82
CA VAL A 306 -23.95 11.89 -48.73
C VAL A 306 -24.81 11.58 -47.49
N LEU A 307 -26.09 11.30 -47.70
CA LEU A 307 -27.01 10.92 -46.64
C LEU A 307 -26.59 9.60 -45.96
N LYS A 308 -26.17 8.60 -46.76
CA LYS A 308 -25.71 7.31 -46.26
C LYS A 308 -24.44 7.44 -45.40
N LYS A 309 -23.41 8.11 -45.92
CA LYS A 309 -22.15 8.35 -45.18
C LYS A 309 -22.40 9.12 -43.89
N GLY A 310 -23.26 10.14 -43.93
CA GLY A 310 -23.65 10.89 -42.74
C GLY A 310 -24.37 10.05 -41.69
N SER A 311 -25.30 9.20 -42.12
CA SER A 311 -26.03 8.29 -41.22
C SER A 311 -25.10 7.28 -40.53
N GLU A 312 -24.15 6.70 -41.27
CA GLU A 312 -23.13 5.79 -40.71
C GLU A 312 -22.27 6.51 -39.65
N LYS A 313 -21.79 7.72 -39.95
CA LYS A 313 -21.01 8.53 -39.00
C LYS A 313 -21.79 8.86 -37.72
N ILE A 314 -23.07 9.21 -37.83
CA ILE A 314 -23.95 9.44 -36.66
C ILE A 314 -24.08 8.17 -35.80
N LYS A 315 -24.21 7.01 -36.45
CA LYS A 315 -24.34 5.73 -35.75
C LYS A 315 -23.06 5.40 -34.99
N GLU A 316 -21.90 5.63 -35.60
CA GLU A 316 -20.58 5.47 -34.95
C GLU A 316 -20.41 6.44 -33.78
N LEU A 317 -20.77 7.72 -33.95
CA LEU A 317 -20.71 8.72 -32.86
C LEU A 317 -21.62 8.35 -31.70
N ARG A 318 -22.82 7.82 -31.98
CA ARG A 318 -23.72 7.32 -30.94
C ARG A 318 -23.10 6.13 -30.20
N ALA A 319 -22.52 5.17 -30.93
CA ALA A 319 -21.85 4.03 -30.31
C ALA A 319 -20.67 4.48 -29.43
N PHE A 320 -19.88 5.44 -29.91
CA PHE A 320 -18.77 6.01 -29.16
C PHE A 320 -19.22 6.81 -27.94
N TYR A 321 -20.34 7.54 -28.04
CA TYR A 321 -20.98 8.20 -26.90
C TYR A 321 -21.40 7.18 -25.85
N THR A 322 -22.13 6.12 -26.23
CA THR A 322 -22.58 5.07 -25.30
C THR A 322 -21.39 4.38 -24.64
N LEU A 323 -20.35 4.04 -25.39
CA LEU A 323 -19.13 3.45 -24.83
C LEU A 323 -18.46 4.38 -23.81
N THR A 324 -18.36 5.67 -24.12
CA THR A 324 -17.78 6.67 -23.22
C THR A 324 -18.64 6.89 -21.99
N ASP A 325 -19.96 6.84 -22.12
CA ASP A 325 -20.91 7.01 -21.01
C ASP A 325 -20.94 5.78 -20.08
N GLU A 326 -20.75 4.57 -20.61
CA GLU A 326 -20.64 3.36 -19.81
C GLU A 326 -19.25 3.19 -19.16
N PHE A 327 -18.24 3.91 -19.63
CA PHE A 327 -16.88 3.85 -19.09
C PHE A 327 -16.84 4.23 -17.59
N PRO A 328 -16.25 3.39 -16.73
CA PRO A 328 -16.22 3.62 -15.28
C PRO A 328 -15.34 4.82 -14.93
N VAL A 329 -15.79 5.59 -13.92
CA VAL A 329 -15.10 6.81 -13.46
C VAL A 329 -14.10 6.52 -12.34
N TRP A 330 -13.96 5.25 -11.95
CA TRP A 330 -13.03 4.83 -10.92
C TRP A 330 -11.81 4.16 -11.56
N PRO A 331 -10.59 4.51 -11.11
CA PRO A 331 -9.34 3.97 -11.65
C PRO A 331 -9.06 2.57 -11.07
N PHE A 332 -10.06 1.69 -11.05
CA PHE A 332 -9.91 0.31 -10.64
C PHE A 332 -10.98 -0.56 -11.31
N ASP A 333 -10.62 -1.81 -11.56
CA ASP A 333 -11.54 -2.80 -12.08
C ASP A 333 -12.22 -3.60 -10.95
N VAL A 334 -13.24 -4.38 -11.32
CA VAL A 334 -13.98 -5.23 -10.38
C VAL A 334 -13.05 -6.25 -9.71
N GLN A 335 -12.00 -6.72 -10.40
CA GLN A 335 -11.04 -7.67 -9.83
C GLN A 335 -10.23 -7.03 -8.69
N THR A 336 -9.72 -5.82 -8.88
CA THR A 336 -8.96 -5.07 -7.88
C THR A 336 -9.83 -4.77 -6.65
N PHE A 337 -11.08 -4.37 -6.87
CA PHE A 337 -12.01 -4.14 -5.76
C PHE A 337 -12.30 -5.41 -4.95
N ARG A 338 -12.52 -6.56 -5.62
CA ARG A 338 -12.70 -7.86 -4.94
C ARG A 338 -11.47 -8.26 -4.12
N ARG A 339 -10.27 -8.09 -4.68
CA ARG A 339 -9.01 -8.36 -3.98
C ARG A 339 -8.89 -7.48 -2.74
N PHE A 340 -9.22 -6.20 -2.85
CA PHE A 340 -9.24 -5.29 -1.70
C PHE A 340 -10.22 -5.74 -0.61
N LEU A 341 -11.47 -6.08 -0.96
CA LEU A 341 -12.46 -6.55 0.02
C LEU A 341 -12.01 -7.79 0.79
N LEU A 342 -11.22 -8.68 0.17
CA LEU A 342 -10.64 -9.85 0.85
C LEU A 342 -9.48 -9.49 1.79
N THR A 343 -8.79 -8.37 1.54
CA THR A 343 -7.64 -7.92 2.32
C THR A 343 -7.99 -7.10 3.57
N VAL A 344 -9.07 -6.32 3.51
CA VAL A 344 -9.52 -5.44 4.61
C VAL A 344 -9.80 -6.18 5.93
N PRO A 345 -10.53 -7.31 5.95
CA PRO A 345 -10.84 -8.02 7.20
C PRO A 345 -9.68 -8.88 7.73
N SER A 346 -8.47 -8.73 7.18
CA SER A 346 -7.29 -9.49 7.59
C SER A 346 -6.98 -9.51 9.10
N PRO A 347 -7.22 -8.46 9.91
CA PRO A 347 -7.03 -8.55 11.36
C PRO A 347 -8.00 -9.49 12.05
N LEU A 348 -9.10 -9.86 11.41
CA LEU A 348 -10.08 -10.78 11.97
C LEU A 348 -9.68 -12.24 11.74
N LEU A 349 -8.78 -12.53 10.78
CA LEU A 349 -8.38 -13.89 10.43
C LEU A 349 -7.82 -14.68 11.62
N PRO A 350 -6.89 -14.14 12.44
CA PRO A 350 -6.38 -14.86 13.61
C PRO A 350 -7.43 -15.09 14.71
N LEU A 351 -8.50 -14.29 14.71
CA LEU A 351 -9.57 -14.37 15.70
C LEU A 351 -10.67 -15.36 15.30
N LEU A 352 -10.72 -15.78 14.03
CA LEU A 352 -11.72 -16.71 13.51
C LEU A 352 -11.88 -17.99 14.36
N PRO A 353 -10.82 -18.68 14.81
CA PRO A 353 -10.99 -19.89 15.62
C PRO A 353 -11.78 -19.64 16.91
N LYS A 354 -11.52 -18.51 17.60
CA LYS A 354 -12.27 -18.15 18.82
C LYS A 354 -13.70 -17.75 18.50
N LEU A 355 -13.92 -16.96 17.45
CA LEU A 355 -15.27 -16.56 17.03
C LEU A 355 -16.12 -17.77 16.64
N ILE A 356 -15.55 -18.71 15.88
CA ILE A 356 -16.20 -19.97 15.50
C ILE A 356 -16.50 -20.80 16.75
N GLY A 357 -15.55 -20.93 17.69
CA GLY A 357 -15.77 -21.63 18.95
C GLY A 357 -16.92 -21.04 19.79
N ILE A 358 -17.01 -19.70 19.87
CA ILE A 358 -18.10 -19.01 20.56
C ILE A 358 -19.45 -19.28 19.87
N LEU A 359 -19.48 -19.25 18.53
CA LEU A 359 -20.67 -19.55 17.75
C LEU A 359 -21.10 -21.01 17.94
N LEU A 360 -20.19 -21.98 17.82
CA LEU A 360 -20.50 -23.40 18.01
C LEU A 360 -20.99 -23.70 19.42
N LYS A 361 -20.38 -23.10 20.45
CA LYS A 361 -20.84 -23.20 21.83
C LYS A 361 -22.26 -22.66 22.01
N LYS A 362 -22.60 -21.54 21.37
CA LYS A 362 -23.96 -20.98 21.38
C LYS A 362 -24.99 -21.94 20.74
N TRP A 363 -24.54 -22.81 19.85
CA TRP A 363 -25.35 -23.83 19.17
C TRP A 363 -25.29 -25.20 19.86
N GLY A 364 -24.67 -25.29 21.05
CA GLY A 364 -24.58 -26.54 21.82
C GLY A 364 -23.56 -27.55 21.29
N ILE A 365 -22.66 -27.15 20.38
CA ILE A 365 -21.59 -28.00 19.87
C ILE A 365 -20.32 -27.69 20.66
N GLU A 366 -19.89 -28.60 21.53
CA GLU A 366 -18.60 -28.52 22.21
C GLU A 366 -17.51 -29.13 21.31
N ILE A 367 -16.52 -28.32 20.93
CA ILE A 367 -15.30 -28.83 20.30
C ILE A 367 -14.33 -29.15 21.43
N GLY A 368 -13.92 -30.42 21.53
CA GLY A 368 -12.96 -30.91 22.52
C GLY A 368 -11.54 -30.38 22.32
#